data_AF-A0A397BK78-F1
#
_entry.id   AF-A0A397BK78-F1
#
_cell.length_a   1.000
_cell.length_b   1.000
_cell.length_c   1.000
_cell.angle_alpha   90.00
_cell.angle_beta   90.00
_cell.angle_gamma   90.00
#
_symmetry.space_group_name_H-M   'P 1'
#
loop_
_entity.id
_entity.type
_entity.pdbx_description
1 polymer ?
#
loop_
_entity_poly.entity_id
_entity_poly.type
_entity_poly.pdbx_seq_one_letter_code
_entity_poly.pdbx_strand_id
1 'polypeptide(L)'
;MKELTADQRHVVDHLLVRVVPQPYKLQRGAILEVARIFGRNPQTIGKIWQRANVSLGGDNLPIREMDVDPWSLERNFLTLQSCLREVIGCAGGNSYKIPHMKKAALKKCGRLPESASCGKEIYDDGCTLLGQHDLSSVMFELSLQTARDLEMSDIFTALETLDIDDQDE
;
A
#
# COMPACT_ATOMS: atom_id res chain seq x y z
N MET A 1 -25.94 11.41 -6.30
CA MET A 1 -24.59 11.70 -6.82
C MET A 1 -24.29 10.64 -7.87
N LYS A 2 -23.98 10.97 -9.14
CA LYS A 2 -23.74 9.95 -10.18
C LYS A 2 -22.29 9.46 -10.05
N GLU A 3 -22.09 8.17 -9.81
CA GLU A 3 -20.76 7.55 -9.79
C GLU A 3 -19.99 7.85 -11.08
N LEU A 4 -18.70 8.21 -10.95
CA LEU A 4 -17.81 8.38 -12.09
C LEU A 4 -17.30 7.01 -12.56
N THR A 5 -17.30 6.79 -13.86
CA THR A 5 -16.69 5.57 -14.43
C THR A 5 -15.17 5.56 -14.18
N ALA A 6 -14.52 4.40 -14.25
CA ALA A 6 -13.06 4.29 -14.11
C ALA A 6 -12.31 5.22 -15.08
N ASP A 7 -12.82 5.32 -16.30
CA ASP A 7 -12.30 6.16 -17.36
C ASP A 7 -12.46 7.66 -17.07
N GLN A 8 -13.57 8.06 -16.43
CA GLN A 8 -13.78 9.43 -15.97
C GLN A 8 -12.89 9.78 -14.77
N ARG A 9 -12.62 8.82 -13.87
CA ARG A 9 -11.68 9.02 -12.76
C ARG A 9 -10.26 9.27 -13.26
N HIS A 10 -9.82 8.53 -14.27
CA HIS A 10 -8.49 8.74 -14.87
C HIS A 10 -8.33 10.14 -15.48
N VAL A 11 -9.38 10.67 -16.11
CA VAL A 11 -9.43 12.06 -16.59
C VAL A 11 -9.29 13.06 -15.43
N VAL A 12 -9.99 12.84 -14.32
CA VAL A 12 -9.95 13.71 -13.15
C VAL A 12 -8.56 13.72 -12.50
N ASP A 13 -7.93 12.55 -12.35
CA ASP A 13 -6.56 12.43 -11.82
C ASP A 13 -5.58 13.29 -12.63
N HIS A 14 -5.70 13.23 -13.96
CA HIS A 14 -4.84 13.96 -14.86
C HIS A 14 -5.08 15.49 -14.83
N LEU A 15 -6.28 15.93 -14.45
CA LEU A 15 -6.61 17.33 -14.18
C LEU A 15 -6.11 17.80 -12.81
N LEU A 16 -6.18 16.95 -11.78
CA LEU A 16 -5.72 17.27 -10.42
C LEU A 16 -4.22 17.58 -10.38
N VAL A 17 -3.40 16.85 -11.15
CA VAL A 17 -1.95 17.12 -11.28
C VAL A 17 -1.66 18.51 -11.88
N ARG A 18 -2.64 19.12 -12.56
CA ARG A 18 -2.53 20.46 -13.19
C ARG A 18 -3.21 21.56 -12.37
N VAL A 19 -3.50 21.31 -11.09
CA VAL A 19 -3.98 22.33 -10.15
C VAL A 19 -2.78 23.09 -9.59
N VAL A 20 -2.81 24.42 -9.65
CA VAL A 20 -1.77 25.28 -9.07
C VAL A 20 -2.01 25.36 -7.56
N PRO A 21 -0.98 25.22 -6.70
CA PRO A 21 -1.14 25.30 -5.24
C PRO A 21 -1.56 26.69 -4.74
N GLN A 22 -1.33 27.77 -5.50
CA GLN A 22 -1.81 29.12 -5.19
C GLN A 22 -2.08 29.92 -6.48
N PRO A 23 -3.31 30.42 -6.74
CA PRO A 23 -4.56 30.02 -6.09
C PRO A 23 -4.91 28.57 -6.49
N TYR A 24 -5.46 27.76 -5.56
CA TYR A 24 -5.95 26.39 -5.78
C TYR A 24 -7.00 26.31 -6.91
N LYS A 25 -6.51 26.37 -8.14
CA LYS A 25 -7.29 26.49 -9.36
C LYS A 25 -6.60 25.69 -10.44
N LEU A 26 -7.41 25.11 -11.30
CA LEU A 26 -6.92 24.42 -12.48
C LEU A 26 -6.15 25.41 -13.37
N GLN A 27 -4.96 25.02 -13.84
CA GLN A 27 -4.16 25.82 -14.75
C GLN A 27 -4.95 26.18 -16.01
N ARG A 28 -4.76 27.42 -16.49
CA ARG A 28 -5.38 27.88 -17.74
C ARG A 28 -4.94 26.96 -18.88
N GLY A 29 -5.90 26.39 -19.61
CA GLY A 29 -5.62 25.46 -20.71
C GLY A 29 -5.50 23.98 -20.30
N ALA A 30 -5.52 23.64 -19.01
CA ALA A 30 -5.39 22.25 -18.57
C ALA A 30 -6.50 21.34 -19.13
N ILE A 31 -7.74 21.83 -19.22
CA ILE A 31 -8.85 21.06 -19.82
C ILE A 31 -8.55 20.71 -21.28
N LEU A 32 -7.96 21.64 -22.03
CA LEU A 32 -7.62 21.44 -23.44
C LEU A 32 -6.47 20.45 -23.60
N GLU A 33 -5.49 20.50 -22.70
CA GLU A 33 -4.36 19.58 -22.72
C GLU A 33 -4.78 18.15 -22.31
N VAL A 34 -5.60 18.01 -21.28
CA VAL A 34 -6.17 16.71 -20.90
C VAL A 34 -7.10 16.19 -22.00
N ALA A 35 -7.87 17.05 -22.65
CA ALA A 35 -8.69 16.68 -23.81
C ALA A 35 -7.85 16.11 -24.97
N ARG A 36 -6.69 16.70 -25.25
CA ARG A 36 -5.73 16.20 -26.24
C ARG A 36 -5.19 14.81 -25.89
N ILE A 37 -4.84 14.60 -24.63
CA ILE A 37 -4.25 13.35 -24.13
C ILE A 37 -5.27 12.20 -24.17
N PHE A 38 -6.52 12.49 -23.82
CA PHE A 38 -7.59 11.51 -23.83
C PHE A 38 -8.33 11.42 -25.18
N GLY A 39 -7.93 12.21 -26.18
CA GLY A 39 -8.58 12.26 -27.50
C GLY A 39 -10.06 12.63 -27.44
N ARG A 40 -10.47 13.47 -26.49
CA ARG A 40 -11.88 13.81 -26.21
C ARG A 40 -12.16 15.28 -26.38
N ASN A 41 -13.44 15.62 -26.56
CA ASN A 41 -13.87 17.01 -26.60
C ASN A 41 -13.58 17.71 -25.24
N PRO A 42 -12.92 18.89 -25.23
CA PRO A 42 -12.68 19.69 -24.02
C PRO A 42 -13.94 19.96 -23.18
N GLN A 43 -15.10 20.09 -23.81
CA GLN A 43 -16.38 20.28 -23.13
C GLN A 43 -16.79 19.04 -22.32
N THR A 44 -16.46 17.84 -22.81
CA THR A 44 -16.68 16.58 -22.10
C THR A 44 -15.79 16.50 -20.87
N ILE A 45 -14.51 16.87 -21.01
CA ILE A 45 -13.56 16.92 -19.90
C ILE A 45 -14.00 17.96 -18.84
N GLY A 46 -14.47 19.13 -19.27
CA GLY A 46 -15.04 20.15 -18.37
C GLY A 46 -16.28 19.66 -17.61
N LYS A 47 -17.18 18.93 -18.27
CA LYS A 47 -18.34 18.30 -17.60
C LYS A 47 -17.92 17.20 -16.62
N ILE A 48 -16.89 16.42 -16.94
CA ILE A 48 -16.32 15.43 -16.02
C ILE A 48 -15.76 16.14 -14.77
N TRP A 49 -15.00 17.22 -14.96
CA TRP A 49 -14.46 18.03 -13.86
C TRP A 49 -15.56 18.60 -12.96
N GLN A 50 -16.62 19.16 -13.54
CA GLN A 50 -17.78 19.66 -12.80
C GLN A 50 -18.50 18.54 -12.04
N ARG A 51 -18.63 17.35 -12.63
CA ARG A 51 -19.27 16.20 -12.00
C ARG A 51 -18.42 15.54 -10.92
N ALA A 52 -17.10 15.72 -10.98
CA ALA A 52 -16.17 15.17 -10.00
C ALA A 52 -16.30 15.86 -8.62
N ASN A 53 -17.03 16.97 -8.53
CA ASN A 53 -17.33 17.67 -7.27
C ASN A 53 -16.07 17.99 -6.43
N VAL A 54 -14.97 18.31 -7.11
CA VAL A 54 -13.67 18.59 -6.48
C VAL A 54 -13.74 19.95 -5.78
N SER A 55 -13.66 19.95 -4.45
CA SER A 55 -13.54 21.18 -3.66
C SER A 55 -12.08 21.63 -3.66
N LEU A 56 -11.80 22.82 -4.21
CA LEU A 56 -10.44 23.36 -4.34
C LEU A 56 -10.19 24.52 -3.36
N GLY A 57 -10.86 24.56 -2.21
CA GLY A 57 -10.67 25.64 -1.26
C GLY A 57 -11.45 25.49 0.05
N GLY A 58 -10.70 25.21 1.11
CA GLY A 58 -11.04 25.25 2.53
C GLY A 58 -9.77 24.79 3.24
N ASP A 59 -9.24 25.58 4.16
CA ASP A 59 -7.91 25.39 4.77
C ASP A 59 -7.71 23.95 5.26
N ASN A 60 -7.00 23.13 4.48
CA ASN A 60 -6.26 21.92 4.83
C ASN A 60 -5.71 21.31 3.53
N LEU A 61 -4.46 20.85 3.57
CA LEU A 61 -3.75 20.17 2.48
C LEU A 61 -4.64 19.17 1.72
N PRO A 62 -4.41 18.92 0.42
CA PRO A 62 -5.01 17.79 -0.27
C PRO A 62 -4.28 16.51 0.16
N ILE A 63 -4.52 16.07 1.40
CA ILE A 63 -4.46 14.65 1.67
C ILE A 63 -5.64 14.10 0.87
N ARG A 64 -5.37 13.24 -0.11
CA ARG A 64 -6.42 12.45 -0.76
C ARG A 64 -7.21 11.78 0.38
N GLU A 65 -8.39 12.30 0.72
CA GLU A 65 -9.43 11.44 1.26
C GLU A 65 -9.75 10.48 0.11
N MET A 66 -8.97 9.41 0.02
CA MET A 66 -9.50 8.20 -0.57
C MET A 66 -10.75 7.93 0.24
N ASP A 67 -11.91 8.04 -0.41
CA ASP A 67 -13.18 7.58 0.13
C ASP A 67 -13.08 6.06 0.26
N VAL A 68 -12.38 5.63 1.33
CA VAL A 68 -12.20 4.24 1.66
C VAL A 68 -13.48 3.83 2.36
N ASP A 69 -14.29 3.05 1.65
CA ASP A 69 -15.49 2.43 2.20
C ASP A 69 -15.17 1.81 3.58
N PRO A 70 -15.86 2.22 4.66
CA PRO A 70 -15.60 1.72 6.02
C PRO A 70 -15.67 0.20 6.10
N TRP A 71 -16.52 -0.41 5.27
CA TRP A 71 -16.62 -1.86 5.20
C TRP A 71 -15.36 -2.51 4.64
N SER A 72 -14.68 -1.89 3.67
CA SER A 72 -13.40 -2.38 3.16
C SER A 72 -12.33 -2.44 4.27
N LEU A 73 -12.29 -1.45 5.16
CA LEU A 73 -11.36 -1.39 6.29
C LEU A 73 -11.67 -2.50 7.29
N GLU A 74 -12.92 -2.61 7.73
CA GLU A 74 -13.37 -3.63 8.69
C GLU A 74 -13.08 -5.06 8.18
N ARG A 75 -13.36 -5.30 6.89
CA ARG A 75 -13.07 -6.59 6.25
C ARG A 75 -11.57 -6.87 6.19
N ASN A 76 -10.76 -5.88 5.87
CA ASN A 76 -9.29 -6.02 5.79
C ASN A 76 -8.70 -6.25 7.18
N PHE A 77 -9.17 -5.53 8.18
CA PHE A 77 -8.74 -5.64 9.57
C PHE A 77 -8.98 -7.05 10.12
N LEU A 78 -10.19 -7.60 9.94
CA LEU A 78 -10.49 -8.99 10.35
C LEU A 78 -9.66 -10.03 9.58
N THR A 79 -9.32 -9.75 8.32
CA THR A 79 -8.40 -10.61 7.55
C THR A 79 -7.01 -10.59 8.16
N LEU A 80 -6.49 -9.39 8.43
CA LEU A 80 -5.17 -9.21 9.03
C LEU A 80 -5.08 -9.89 10.40
N GLN A 81 -6.05 -9.67 11.28
CA GLN A 81 -6.10 -10.36 12.58
C GLN A 81 -6.12 -11.88 12.43
N SER A 82 -6.87 -12.40 11.47
CA SER A 82 -6.91 -13.84 11.22
C SER A 82 -5.55 -14.36 10.73
N CYS A 83 -4.87 -13.63 9.83
CA CYS A 83 -3.53 -14.00 9.38
C CYS A 83 -2.51 -13.94 10.51
N LEU A 84 -2.52 -12.90 11.35
CA LEU A 84 -1.60 -12.77 12.48
C LEU A 84 -1.72 -13.94 13.46
N ARG A 85 -2.94 -14.45 13.68
CA ARG A 85 -3.15 -15.67 14.46
C ARG A 85 -2.47 -16.89 13.84
N GLU A 86 -2.56 -17.06 12.52
CA GLU A 86 -1.87 -18.16 11.82
C GLU A 86 -0.34 -17.99 11.85
N VAL A 87 0.16 -16.75 11.76
CA VAL A 87 1.60 -16.44 11.89
C VAL A 87 2.12 -16.91 13.25
N ILE A 88 1.40 -16.61 14.33
CA ILE A 88 1.77 -17.07 15.67
C ILE A 88 1.76 -18.61 15.72
N GLY A 89 0.69 -19.25 15.22
CA GLY A 89 0.60 -20.72 15.15
C GLY A 89 1.66 -21.38 14.26
N CYS A 90 2.27 -20.64 13.34
CA CYS A 90 3.37 -21.08 12.49
C CYS A 90 4.75 -20.59 12.97
N ALA A 91 4.87 -20.16 14.23
CA ALA A 91 6.10 -19.65 14.83
C ALA A 91 6.79 -18.55 14.01
N GLY A 92 6.01 -17.62 13.45
CA GLY A 92 6.50 -16.52 12.62
C GLY A 92 6.62 -16.85 11.12
N GLY A 93 6.35 -18.09 10.73
CA GLY A 93 6.38 -18.52 9.33
C GLY A 93 5.20 -18.04 8.50
N ASN A 94 5.36 -18.06 7.17
CA ASN A 94 4.32 -17.68 6.19
C ASN A 94 3.63 -18.88 5.53
N SER A 95 3.89 -20.09 6.02
CA SER A 95 3.38 -21.36 5.47
C SER A 95 1.94 -21.64 5.92
N TYR A 96 1.03 -20.67 5.75
CA TYR A 96 -0.38 -20.82 6.08
C TYR A 96 -1.28 -20.34 4.93
N LYS A 97 -2.51 -20.84 4.91
CA LYS A 97 -3.54 -20.36 3.98
C LYS A 97 -4.26 -19.19 4.63
N ILE A 98 -4.57 -18.14 3.85
CA ILE A 98 -5.35 -17.00 4.34
C ILE A 98 -6.69 -17.51 4.90
N PRO A 99 -7.01 -17.27 6.19
CA PRO A 99 -8.26 -17.76 6.76
C PRO A 99 -9.48 -17.01 6.21
N HIS A 100 -10.46 -17.76 5.71
CA HIS A 100 -11.70 -17.21 5.18
C HIS A 100 -12.87 -17.45 6.15
N MET A 101 -13.43 -16.38 6.74
CA MET A 101 -14.56 -16.45 7.68
C MET A 101 -15.90 -15.96 7.10
N LYS A 102 -16.05 -15.94 5.77
CA LYS A 102 -17.28 -15.49 5.08
C LYS A 102 -17.82 -14.13 5.58
N LYS A 103 -16.90 -13.16 5.76
CA LYS A 103 -17.16 -11.82 6.34
C LYS A 103 -18.40 -11.12 5.77
N ALA A 104 -18.59 -11.15 4.44
CA ALA A 104 -19.76 -10.54 3.80
C ALA A 104 -21.10 -11.19 4.22
N ALA A 105 -21.13 -12.52 4.36
CA ALA A 105 -22.32 -13.23 4.82
C ALA A 105 -22.60 -12.93 6.30
N LEU A 106 -21.57 -12.92 7.14
CA LEU A 106 -21.71 -12.58 8.57
C LEU A 106 -22.21 -11.15 8.78
N LYS A 107 -21.68 -10.18 8.02
CA LYS A 107 -22.15 -8.78 8.06
C LYS A 107 -23.61 -8.65 7.63
N LYS A 108 -24.01 -9.33 6.55
CA LYS A 108 -25.40 -9.36 6.09
C LYS A 108 -26.36 -9.92 7.15
N CYS A 109 -25.90 -10.87 7.95
CA CYS A 109 -26.68 -11.46 9.04
C CYS A 109 -26.55 -10.72 10.38
N GLY A 110 -25.80 -9.61 10.46
CA GLY A 110 -25.56 -8.88 11.71
C GLY A 110 -24.74 -9.67 12.75
N ARG A 111 -23.94 -10.65 12.31
CA ARG A 111 -23.15 -11.56 13.17
C ARG A 111 -21.65 -11.46 12.91
N LEU A 112 -21.20 -10.37 12.28
CA LEU A 112 -19.78 -10.16 12.10
C LEU A 112 -19.16 -9.77 13.45
N PRO A 113 -18.12 -10.48 13.92
CA PRO A 113 -17.43 -10.09 15.14
C PRO A 113 -16.57 -8.84 14.89
N GLU A 114 -16.41 -8.01 15.91
CA GLU A 114 -15.53 -6.83 15.87
C GLU A 114 -14.05 -7.20 15.83
N SER A 115 -13.69 -8.40 16.31
CA SER A 115 -12.32 -8.93 16.27
C SER A 115 -12.31 -10.44 16.08
N ALA A 116 -11.27 -10.95 15.44
CA ALA A 116 -11.04 -12.38 15.30
C ALA A 116 -10.74 -13.00 16.67
N SER A 117 -11.35 -14.15 16.97
CA SER A 117 -11.05 -14.90 18.18
C SER A 117 -9.62 -15.43 18.14
N CYS A 118 -8.86 -15.17 19.21
CA CYS A 118 -7.56 -15.76 19.47
C CYS A 118 -7.70 -16.78 20.60
N GLY A 119 -7.25 -18.02 20.36
CA GLY A 119 -7.23 -19.05 21.40
C GLY A 119 -6.16 -18.73 22.44
N LYS A 120 -6.43 -19.03 23.71
CA LYS A 120 -5.47 -18.81 24.80
C LYS A 120 -4.13 -19.52 24.53
N GLU A 121 -4.20 -20.74 24.02
CA GLU A 121 -3.02 -21.54 23.66
C GLU A 121 -2.14 -20.82 22.62
N ILE A 122 -2.72 -20.31 21.53
CA ILE A 122 -1.98 -19.56 20.50
C ILE A 122 -1.33 -18.31 21.09
N TYR A 123 -2.03 -17.61 21.99
CA TYR A 123 -1.48 -16.44 22.66
C TYR A 123 -0.29 -16.80 23.56
N ASP A 124 -0.44 -17.83 24.40
CA ASP A 124 0.60 -18.31 25.32
C ASP A 124 1.84 -18.82 24.54
N ASP A 125 1.62 -19.52 23.42
CA ASP A 125 2.67 -19.94 22.48
C ASP A 125 3.43 -18.73 21.91
N GLY A 126 2.69 -17.71 21.47
CA GLY A 126 3.27 -16.46 20.98
C GLY A 126 4.12 -15.74 22.03
N CYS A 127 3.63 -15.66 23.27
CA CYS A 127 4.40 -15.10 24.38
C CYS A 127 5.68 -15.90 24.66
N THR A 128 5.61 -17.23 24.60
CA THR A 128 6.75 -18.11 24.78
C THR A 128 7.79 -17.91 23.69
N LEU A 129 7.37 -17.89 22.42
CA LEU A 129 8.25 -17.65 21.26
C LEU A 129 8.93 -16.29 21.34
N LEU A 130 8.19 -15.25 21.72
CA LEU A 130 8.75 -13.90 21.90
C LEU A 130 9.73 -13.84 23.06
N GLY A 131 9.51 -14.62 24.12
CA GLY A 131 10.41 -14.70 25.27
C GLY A 131 11.69 -15.51 25.03
N GLN A 132 11.75 -16.31 23.96
CA GLN A 132 12.94 -17.11 23.63
C GLN A 132 14.09 -16.28 23.06
N HIS A 133 13.79 -15.13 22.45
CA HIS A 133 14.78 -14.33 21.75
C HIS A 133 15.03 -13.00 22.46
N ASP A 134 16.26 -12.76 22.92
CA ASP A 134 16.69 -11.41 23.29
C ASP A 134 16.84 -10.57 22.02
N LEU A 135 15.88 -9.66 21.81
CA LEU A 135 15.84 -8.78 20.65
C LEU A 135 17.14 -7.95 20.52
N SER A 136 17.77 -7.58 21.62
CA SER A 136 19.03 -6.81 21.60
C SER A 136 20.16 -7.66 21.00
N SER A 137 20.29 -8.91 21.45
CA SER A 137 21.28 -9.85 20.91
C SER A 137 21.02 -10.17 19.43
N VAL A 138 19.76 -10.43 19.04
CA VAL A 138 19.41 -10.71 17.63
C VAL A 138 19.71 -9.51 16.73
N MET A 139 19.38 -8.29 17.18
CA MET A 139 19.67 -7.07 16.43
C MET A 139 21.18 -6.86 16.27
N PHE A 140 21.94 -7.10 17.33
CA PHE A 140 23.40 -6.99 17.30
C PHE A 140 24.00 -8.01 16.30
N GLU A 141 23.58 -9.28 16.37
CA GLU A 141 24.07 -10.32 15.48
C GLU A 141 23.71 -10.06 14.01
N LEU A 142 22.48 -9.61 13.73
CA LEU A 142 22.05 -9.23 12.39
C LEU A 142 22.85 -8.05 11.84
N SER A 143 23.15 -7.05 12.68
CA SER A 143 23.97 -5.90 12.28
C SER A 143 25.39 -6.32 11.89
N LEU A 144 25.96 -7.26 12.65
CA LEU A 144 27.28 -7.82 12.39
C LEU A 144 27.30 -8.63 11.09
N GLN A 145 26.27 -9.43 10.85
CA GLN A 145 26.13 -10.20 9.62
C GLN A 145 25.96 -9.28 8.40
N THR A 146 25.10 -8.26 8.51
CA THR A 146 24.88 -7.28 7.43
C THR A 146 26.18 -6.55 7.06
N ALA A 147 26.99 -6.19 8.06
CA ALA A 147 28.29 -5.56 7.81
C ALA A 147 29.24 -6.47 7.00
N ARG A 148 29.32 -7.75 7.37
CA ARG A 148 30.13 -8.75 6.63
C ARG A 148 29.62 -8.97 5.21
N ASP A 149 28.31 -9.03 5.03
CA ASP A 149 27.71 -9.23 3.70
C ASP A 149 28.00 -8.04 2.78
N LEU A 150 28.00 -6.81 3.33
CA LEU A 150 28.39 -5.61 2.60
C LEU A 150 29.88 -5.62 2.24
N GLU A 151 30.77 -5.95 3.19
CA GLU A 151 32.21 -6.09 2.90
C GLU A 151 32.47 -7.11 1.79
N MET A 152 31.76 -8.24 1.81
CA MET A 152 31.88 -9.26 0.77
C MET A 152 31.35 -8.78 -0.58
N SER A 153 30.26 -8.02 -0.59
CA SER A 153 29.72 -7.38 -1.81
C SER A 153 30.71 -6.40 -2.43
N ASP A 154 31.44 -5.63 -1.62
CA ASP A 154 32.45 -4.70 -2.10
C ASP A 154 33.62 -5.44 -2.77
N ILE A 155 34.05 -6.58 -2.18
CA ILE A 155 35.09 -7.43 -2.76
C ILE A 155 34.65 -8.02 -4.11
N PHE A 156 33.42 -8.53 -4.20
CA PHE A 156 32.90 -9.07 -5.47
C PHE A 156 32.78 -7.99 -6.54
N THR A 157 32.35 -6.79 -6.16
CA THR A 157 32.29 -5.63 -7.07
C THR A 157 33.69 -5.26 -7.58
N ALA A 158 34.70 -5.27 -6.71
CA ALA A 158 36.08 -5.00 -7.11
C ALA A 158 36.63 -6.08 -8.07
N LEU A 159 36.31 -7.36 -7.83
CA LEU A 159 36.67 -8.46 -8.74
C LEU A 159 36.03 -8.31 -10.12
N GLU A 160 34.77 -7.87 -10.22
CA GLU A 160 34.12 -7.61 -11.51
C GLU A 160 34.79 -6.47 -12.31
N THR A 161 35.46 -5.53 -11.64
CA THR A 161 36.19 -4.44 -12.31
C THR A 161 37.61 -4.79 -12.75
N LEU A 162 38.13 -5.92 -12.30
CA LEU A 162 39.41 -6.46 -12.75
C LEU A 162 39.16 -7.29 -14.02
N ASP A 163 39.11 -6.61 -15.17
CA ASP A 163 39.11 -7.28 -16.47
C ASP A 163 40.43 -8.05 -16.64
N ILE A 164 40.35 -9.34 -16.99
CA ILE A 164 41.54 -10.10 -17.37
C ILE A 164 41.80 -9.70 -18.82
N ASP A 165 42.73 -8.77 -19.03
CA ASP A 165 43.31 -8.54 -20.35
C ASP A 165 43.97 -9.86 -20.78
N ASP A 166 43.25 -10.68 -21.55
CA ASP A 166 43.81 -11.80 -22.32
C ASP A 166 44.72 -11.21 -23.40
N GLN A 167 45.90 -10.72 -23.00
CA GLN A 167 47.03 -10.48 -23.89
C GLN A 167 47.88 -11.74 -23.98
N ASP A 168 47.34 -12.74 -24.67
CA ASP A 168 48.13 -13.80 -25.30
C ASP A 168 48.07 -13.60 -26.84
N GLU A 169 49.00 -12.81 -27.38
CA GLU A 169 49.54 -12.98 -28.74
C GLU A 169 50.97 -12.41 -28.88
#